data_AF-A0AAI9DBW8-F1
#
_entry.id   AF-A0AAI9DBW8-F1
#
_cell.length_a   1.000
_cell.length_b   1.000
_cell.length_c   1.000
_cell.angle_alpha   90.00
_cell.angle_beta   90.00
_cell.angle_gamma   90.00
#
_symmetry.space_group_name_H-M   'P 1'
#
loop_
_entity.id
_entity.type
_entity.pdbx_description
1 polymer ?
#
loop_
_entity_poly.entity_id
_entity_poly.type
_entity_poly.pdbx_seq_one_letter_code
_entity_poly.pdbx_strand_id
1 'polypeptide(L)'
;MEQQSKREYWAAILEQQRQSNLGIKQFCSEQNISYQTFHYWSKKLTQSEPETRVQPIVVTEPTVSTSCVVLILNNGIRAELPATLSSQQIKTWFEALQ
;
A
#
# COMPACT_ATOMS: atom_id res chain seq x y z
N MET A 1 4.09 28.32 18.06
CA MET A 1 5.18 28.42 17.06
C MET A 1 6.40 27.65 17.59
N GLU A 2 6.44 26.31 17.57
CA GLU A 2 7.56 25.60 18.27
C GLU A 2 8.08 24.34 17.58
N GLN A 3 7.36 23.77 16.61
CA GLN A 3 7.77 22.50 16.00
C GLN A 3 8.85 22.65 14.91
N GLN A 4 8.82 23.76 14.15
CA GLN A 4 9.79 24.04 13.10
C GLN A 4 11.19 24.28 13.69
N SER A 5 11.28 25.13 14.71
CA SER A 5 12.53 25.47 15.40
C SER A 5 13.21 24.24 16.02
N LYS A 6 12.43 23.28 16.53
CA LYS A 6 12.98 22.04 17.06
C LYS A 6 13.58 21.15 15.97
N ARG A 7 12.95 21.06 14.80
CA ARG A 7 13.49 20.32 13.64
C ARG A 7 14.82 20.93 13.17
N GLU A 8 14.88 22.25 13.07
CA GLU A 8 16.10 22.97 12.66
C GLU A 8 17.24 22.77 13.66
N TYR A 9 16.95 22.83 14.97
CA TYR A 9 17.92 22.55 16.02
C TYR A 9 18.51 21.13 15.90
N TRP A 10 17.67 20.11 15.73
CA TRP A 10 18.14 18.73 15.58
C TRP A 10 18.89 18.50 14.26
N ALA A 11 18.51 19.18 13.18
CA ALA A 11 19.24 19.14 11.93
C ALA A 11 20.67 19.70 12.09
N ALA A 12 20.82 20.81 12.83
CA ALA A 12 22.12 21.39 13.13
C ALA A 12 23.00 20.44 13.97
N ILE A 13 22.43 19.79 14.99
CA ILE A 13 23.13 18.80 15.81
C ILE A 13 23.63 17.60 15.00
N LEU A 14 22.81 17.09 14.08
CA LEU A 14 23.22 15.99 13.20
C LEU A 14 24.38 16.40 12.28
N GLU A 15 24.34 17.62 11.75
CA GLU A 15 25.43 18.15 10.93
C GLU A 15 26.69 18.34 11.76
N GLN A 16 26.58 18.87 13.00
CA GLN A 16 27.72 18.97 13.91
C GLN A 16 28.33 17.60 14.21
N GLN A 17 27.52 16.56 14.46
CA GLN A 17 28.03 15.21 14.65
C GLN A 17 28.78 14.70 13.41
N ARG A 18 28.27 15.00 12.21
CA ARG A 18 28.92 14.64 10.94
C ARG A 18 30.25 15.36 10.74
N GLN A 19 30.32 16.65 11.07
CA GLN A 19 31.54 17.46 10.97
C GLN A 19 32.59 17.08 12.02
N SER A 20 32.16 16.70 13.23
CA SER A 20 33.07 16.36 14.33
C SER A 20 33.83 15.04 14.13
N ASN A 21 33.42 14.17 13.21
CA ASN A 21 34.00 12.82 13.02
C ASN A 21 34.02 11.94 14.30
N LEU A 22 33.29 12.35 15.34
CA LEU A 22 33.17 11.62 16.60
C LEU A 22 32.09 10.55 16.47
N GLY A 23 32.31 9.40 17.11
CA GLY A 23 31.29 8.36 17.20
C GLY A 23 30.05 8.87 17.93
N ILE A 24 28.85 8.49 17.47
CA ILE A 24 27.56 8.98 17.99
C ILE A 24 27.49 8.93 19.53
N LYS A 25 28.01 7.86 20.15
CA LYS A 25 28.01 7.72 21.62
C LYS A 25 28.85 8.78 22.32
N GLN A 26 30.04 9.10 21.79
CA GLN A 26 30.93 10.11 22.36
C GLN A 26 30.30 11.50 22.19
N PHE A 27 29.80 11.81 20.99
CA PHE A 27 29.10 13.07 20.73
C PHE A 27 27.87 13.27 21.63
N CYS A 28 27.06 12.22 21.82
CA CYS A 28 25.92 12.27 22.73
C CYS A 28 26.35 12.53 24.18
N SER A 29 27.47 11.96 24.63
CA SER A 29 28.00 12.18 25.97
C SER A 29 28.51 13.62 26.15
N GLU A 30 29.21 14.18 25.16
CA GLU A 30 29.76 15.54 25.22
C GLU A 30 28.67 16.61 25.17
N GLN A 31 27.66 16.42 24.33
CA GLN A 31 26.55 17.37 24.17
C GLN A 31 25.44 17.18 25.22
N ASN A 32 25.61 16.24 26.16
CA ASN A 32 24.60 15.87 27.16
C ASN A 32 23.25 15.46 26.54
N ILE A 33 23.30 14.76 25.40
CA ILE A 33 22.13 14.32 24.65
C ILE A 33 21.90 12.83 24.91
N SER A 34 20.64 12.45 25.16
CA SER A 34 20.27 11.04 25.20
C SER A 34 20.45 10.39 23.83
N TYR A 35 21.17 9.27 23.81
CA TYR A 35 21.39 8.45 22.61
C TYR A 35 20.08 8.06 21.91
N GLN A 36 19.03 7.79 22.68
CA GLN A 36 17.70 7.44 22.15
C GLN A 36 17.06 8.63 21.42
N THR A 37 17.18 9.82 22.00
CA THR A 37 16.65 11.05 21.41
C THR A 37 17.37 11.40 20.11
N PHE A 38 18.71 11.25 20.08
CA PHE A 38 19.50 11.44 18.86
C PHE A 38 19.04 10.50 17.74
N HIS A 39 18.93 9.20 18.02
CA HIS A 39 18.47 8.23 17.03
C HIS A 39 17.03 8.49 16.55
N TYR A 40 16.14 8.89 17.46
CA TYR A 40 14.78 9.26 17.12
C TYR A 40 14.75 10.43 16.12
N TRP A 41 15.48 11.51 16.39
CA TRP A 41 15.51 12.68 15.52
C TRP A 41 16.26 12.44 14.22
N SER A 42 17.35 11.67 14.24
CA SER A 42 18.03 11.19 13.04
C SER A 42 17.04 10.48 12.11
N LYS A 43 16.32 9.47 12.63
CA LYS A 43 15.31 8.75 11.83
C LYS A 43 14.18 9.65 11.36
N LYS A 44 13.70 10.56 12.21
CA LYS A 44 12.59 11.48 11.92
C LYS A 44 12.94 12.55 10.87
N LEU A 45 14.20 12.94 10.78
CA LEU A 45 14.70 13.91 9.79
C LEU A 45 15.12 13.22 8.48
N THR A 46 15.57 11.96 8.53
CA THR A 46 15.91 11.19 7.33
C THR A 46 14.69 10.52 6.68
N GLN A 47 13.69 10.10 7.47
CA GLN A 47 12.38 9.75 6.92
C GLN A 47 11.65 11.06 6.64
N SER A 48 11.83 11.58 5.42
CA SER A 48 10.75 12.33 4.78
C SER A 48 9.49 11.51 4.99
N GLU A 49 8.47 12.18 5.55
CA GLU A 49 7.16 11.62 5.90
C GLU A 49 6.84 10.45 4.97
N PRO A 50 6.59 9.24 5.48
CA PRO A 50 6.26 8.12 4.59
C PRO A 50 5.10 8.62 3.77
N GLU A 51 5.38 8.95 2.49
CA GLU A 51 4.36 9.32 1.55
C GLU A 51 3.43 8.12 1.63
N THR A 52 2.28 8.36 2.26
CA THR A 52 1.21 7.39 2.25
C THR A 52 0.81 7.37 0.79
N ARG A 53 1.50 6.54 0.01
CA ARG A 53 1.15 6.21 -1.35
C ARG A 53 -0.18 5.51 -1.22
N VAL A 54 -1.23 6.32 -1.16
CA VAL A 54 -2.60 5.89 -1.39
C VAL A 54 -2.57 5.28 -2.77
N GLN A 55 -2.44 3.95 -2.83
CA GLN A 55 -2.62 3.26 -4.08
C GLN A 55 -4.08 3.50 -4.47
N PRO A 56 -4.34 4.12 -5.63
CA PRO A 56 -5.71 4.34 -6.06
C PRO A 56 -6.38 2.98 -6.17
N ILE A 57 -7.37 2.74 -5.32
CA ILE A 57 -8.29 1.62 -5.48
C ILE A 57 -9.10 1.96 -6.71
N VAL A 58 -8.74 1.38 -7.85
CA VAL A 58 -9.58 1.40 -9.05
C VAL A 58 -10.75 0.47 -8.73
N VAL A 59 -11.86 1.05 -8.27
CA VAL A 59 -13.13 0.36 -8.23
C VAL A 59 -13.53 0.17 -9.69
N THR A 60 -13.21 -1.00 -10.26
CA THR A 60 -13.84 -1.44 -11.49
C THR A 60 -15.28 -1.76 -11.12
N GLU A 61 -16.17 -0.77 -11.25
CA GLU A 61 -17.59 -1.04 -11.29
C GLU A 61 -17.80 -2.14 -12.33
N PRO A 62 -18.46 -3.26 -12.01
CA PRO A 62 -18.81 -4.24 -13.02
C PRO A 62 -19.77 -3.55 -13.99
N THR A 63 -19.22 -3.05 -15.08
CA THR A 63 -19.96 -2.56 -16.23
C THR A 63 -20.78 -3.73 -16.74
N VAL A 64 -22.08 -3.48 -16.85
CA VAL A 64 -23.15 -4.34 -17.34
C VAL A 64 -23.42 -5.62 -16.53
N SER A 65 -24.45 -5.55 -15.68
CA SER A 65 -25.34 -6.69 -15.41
C SER A 65 -25.90 -7.20 -16.73
N THR A 66 -25.11 -8.00 -17.44
CA THR A 66 -25.66 -8.92 -18.42
C THR A 66 -26.42 -9.95 -17.60
N SER A 67 -27.74 -9.99 -17.77
CA SER A 67 -28.54 -11.08 -17.22
C SER A 67 -27.88 -12.39 -17.69
N CYS A 68 -27.43 -13.23 -16.77
CA CYS A 68 -26.77 -14.49 -17.08
C CYS A 68 -27.64 -15.65 -16.58
N VAL A 69 -27.76 -16.69 -17.40
CA VAL A 69 -28.36 -17.96 -17.05
C VAL A 69 -27.25 -18.91 -16.63
N VAL A 70 -27.36 -19.46 -15.43
CA VAL A 70 -26.41 -20.46 -14.92
C VAL A 70 -27.01 -21.84 -15.09
N LEU A 71 -26.32 -22.72 -15.81
CA LEU A 71 -26.66 -24.14 -15.94
C LEU A 71 -25.76 -24.96 -15.01
N ILE A 72 -26.38 -25.82 -14.22
CA ILE A 72 -25.68 -26.81 -13.38
C ILE A 72 -26.05 -28.19 -13.95
N LEU A 73 -25.06 -28.86 -14.51
CA LEU A 73 -25.21 -30.17 -15.14
C LEU A 73 -24.97 -31.29 -14.12
N ASN A 74 -25.57 -32.46 -14.36
CA ASN A 74 -25.45 -33.61 -13.46
C ASN A 74 -24.03 -34.19 -13.39
N ASN A 75 -23.16 -33.83 -14.34
CA ASN A 75 -21.74 -34.17 -14.35
C ASN A 75 -20.88 -33.21 -13.50
N GLY A 76 -21.50 -32.25 -12.81
CA GLY A 76 -20.82 -31.28 -11.95
C GLY A 76 -20.28 -30.05 -12.68
N ILE A 77 -20.50 -29.93 -13.99
CA ILE A 77 -20.11 -28.75 -14.77
C ILE A 77 -21.11 -27.62 -14.50
N ARG A 78 -20.57 -26.44 -14.21
CA ARG A 78 -21.33 -25.19 -14.10
C ARG A 78 -20.98 -24.29 -15.29
N ALA A 79 -21.97 -23.99 -16.12
CA ALA A 79 -21.82 -23.10 -17.26
C ALA A 79 -22.59 -21.81 -17.01
N GLU A 80 -21.93 -20.66 -17.20
CA GLU A 80 -22.55 -19.34 -17.15
C GLU A 80 -22.75 -18.84 -18.58
N LEU A 81 -23.99 -18.55 -18.94
CA LEU A 81 -24.37 -18.18 -20.30
C LEU A 81 -25.09 -16.83 -20.30
N PRO A 82 -24.82 -15.93 -21.26
CA PRO A 82 -25.59 -14.70 -21.40
C PRO A 82 -27.07 -14.98 -21.68
N ALA A 83 -27.99 -14.27 -21.03
CA ALA A 83 -29.45 -14.37 -21.26
C ALA A 83 -29.90 -13.79 -22.61
N THR A 84 -28.97 -13.26 -23.41
CA THR A 84 -29.22 -12.90 -24.81
C THR A 84 -29.27 -14.11 -25.74
N LEU A 85 -28.91 -15.31 -25.24
CA LEU A 85 -28.91 -16.53 -26.04
C LEU A 85 -30.32 -17.07 -26.27
N SER A 86 -30.58 -17.44 -27.53
CA SER A 86 -31.82 -18.11 -27.92
C SER A 86 -31.91 -19.52 -27.36
N SER A 87 -33.14 -20.04 -27.23
CA SER A 87 -33.41 -21.40 -26.76
C SER A 87 -32.70 -22.49 -27.58
N GLN A 88 -32.47 -22.25 -28.87
CA GLN A 88 -31.73 -23.17 -29.74
C GLN A 88 -30.24 -23.23 -29.37
N GLN A 89 -29.61 -22.09 -29.11
CA GLN A 89 -28.19 -22.05 -28.72
C GLN A 89 -27.97 -22.67 -27.33
N ILE A 90 -28.91 -22.44 -26.40
CA ILE A 90 -28.85 -23.06 -25.06
C ILE A 90 -28.91 -24.59 -25.18
N LYS A 91 -29.75 -25.14 -26.06
CA LYS A 91 -29.80 -26.58 -26.33
C LYS A 91 -28.48 -27.11 -26.91
N THR A 92 -27.90 -26.40 -27.88
CA THR A 92 -26.61 -26.79 -28.47
C THR A 92 -25.49 -26.84 -27.42
N TRP A 93 -25.43 -25.84 -26.53
CA TRP A 93 -24.43 -25.84 -25.44
C TRP A 93 -24.70 -26.94 -24.40
N PHE A 94 -25.97 -27.21 -24.10
CA PHE A 94 -26.33 -28.33 -23.24
C PHE A 94 -25.88 -29.67 -23.83
N GLU A 95 -26.12 -29.91 -25.13
CA GLU A 95 -25.67 -31.14 -25.81
C GLU A 95 -24.14 -31.26 -25.90
N ALA A 96 -23.42 -30.14 -26.04
CA ALA A 96 -21.96 -30.15 -26.10
C ALA A 96 -21.30 -30.38 -24.72
N LEU A 97 -22.00 -30.10 -23.63
CA LEU A 97 -21.49 -30.18 -22.26
C LEU A 97 -22.00 -31.42 -21.48
N GLN A 98 -22.92 -32.19 -22.07
CA GLN A 98 -23.41 -33.47 -21.54
C GLN A 98 -22.48 -34.61 -21.97
#